data_AF-A0A3C1X307-F1
#
_entry.id   AF-A0A3C1X307-F1
#
_cell.length_a   1.000
_cell.length_b   1.000
_cell.length_c   1.000
_cell.angle_alpha   90.00
_cell.angle_beta   90.00
_cell.angle_gamma   90.00
#
_symmetry.space_group_name_H-M   'P 1'
#
loop_
_entity.id
_entity.type
_entity.pdbx_description
1 polymer ?
#
loop_
_entity_poly.entity_id
_entity_poly.type
_entity_poly.pdbx_seq_one_letter_code
_entity_poly.pdbx_strand_id
1 'polypeptide(L)'
;MLALAGMLSGCMTNGLFERDDPTSRHKPGSDSWWAEKATLPPGVRQSRWKGKVWPAAPRSTAPKQQFTHAYYSQHYWPHPYSEQDSLAVHRMVDTQTALGWQDQTTLYDRHFDATTQTLNTAGRIHLEYILFTVPPQR
;
A
#
# COMPACT_ATOMS: atom_id res chain seq x y z
N MET A 1 40.08 35.84 -5.42
CA MET A 1 39.60 34.59 -6.04
C MET A 1 39.86 33.47 -5.03
N LEU A 2 38.93 33.13 -4.14
CA LEU A 2 37.79 32.22 -4.34
C LEU A 2 38.22 30.85 -4.92
N ALA A 3 38.43 29.88 -4.04
CA ALA A 3 37.82 28.55 -4.10
C ALA A 3 38.05 27.80 -2.76
N LEU A 4 37.01 27.77 -1.93
CA LEU A 4 36.81 26.74 -0.92
C LEU A 4 36.62 25.40 -1.62
N ALA A 5 37.38 24.38 -1.24
CA ALA A 5 37.03 22.99 -1.45
C ALA A 5 37.20 22.24 -0.13
N GLY A 6 36.19 22.33 0.73
CA GLY A 6 35.97 21.30 1.72
C GLY A 6 35.45 20.06 1.02
N MET A 7 35.89 18.88 1.43
CA MET A 7 35.07 17.67 1.40
C MET A 7 35.70 16.56 2.24
N LEU A 8 35.11 16.39 3.41
CA LEU A 8 34.76 15.09 4.00
C LEU A 8 35.92 14.09 4.14
N SER A 9 36.54 14.13 5.34
CA SER A 9 37.07 12.92 5.99
C SER A 9 35.91 11.94 6.22
N GLY A 10 35.52 11.24 5.14
CA GLY A 10 34.59 10.13 5.18
C GLY A 10 35.30 8.92 5.78
N CYS A 11 34.71 8.42 6.87
CA CYS A 11 35.12 7.27 7.65
C CYS A 11 35.89 6.21 6.85
N MET A 12 37.13 5.95 7.24
CA MET A 12 37.83 4.72 6.87
C MET A 12 37.04 3.52 7.41
N THR A 13 36.16 2.94 6.61
CA THR A 13 35.65 1.59 6.84
C THR A 13 36.64 0.59 6.23
N ASN A 14 37.83 0.51 6.84
CA ASN A 14 38.68 -0.66 6.71
C ASN A 14 37.94 -1.80 7.42
N GLY A 15 37.23 -2.66 6.67
CA GLY A 15 36.59 -3.84 7.25
C GLY A 15 35.42 -4.47 6.48
N LEU A 16 34.90 -3.86 5.41
CA LEU A 16 33.76 -4.43 4.67
C LEU A 16 34.12 -5.45 3.58
N PHE A 17 35.42 -5.70 3.34
CA PHE A 17 35.89 -6.45 2.18
C PHE A 17 37.01 -7.46 2.45
N GLU A 18 37.19 -7.93 3.69
CA GLU A 18 37.96 -9.16 3.91
C GLU A 18 37.11 -10.34 3.43
N ARG A 19 37.17 -10.59 2.13
CA ARG A 19 36.51 -11.70 1.46
C ARG A 19 37.53 -12.79 1.27
N ASP A 20 37.51 -13.80 2.13
CA ASP A 20 38.18 -15.05 1.82
C ASP A 20 37.53 -15.66 0.57
N ASP A 21 38.32 -15.81 -0.48
CA ASP A 21 37.90 -16.43 -1.73
C ASP A 21 38.55 -17.81 -1.84
N PRO A 22 37.84 -18.90 -1.47
CA PRO A 22 38.41 -20.25 -1.49
C PRO A 22 38.69 -20.76 -2.91
N THR A 23 38.32 -20.01 -3.95
CA THR A 23 38.50 -20.41 -5.34
C THR A 23 39.83 -19.98 -5.95
N SER A 24 40.56 -19.07 -5.30
CA SER A 24 41.85 -18.58 -5.80
C SER A 24 42.99 -18.91 -4.84
N ARG A 25 44.16 -19.20 -5.40
CA ARG A 25 45.42 -19.41 -4.66
C ARG A 25 46.10 -18.11 -4.22
N HIS A 26 45.62 -16.96 -4.71
CA HIS A 26 46.20 -15.65 -4.45
C HIS A 26 45.41 -14.93 -3.35
N LYS A 27 46.12 -14.11 -2.54
CA LYS A 27 45.46 -13.33 -1.48
C LYS A 27 44.41 -12.40 -2.11
N PRO A 28 43.16 -12.42 -1.65
CA PRO A 28 42.11 -11.52 -2.13
C PRO A 28 42.57 -10.06 -2.08
N GLY A 29 42.39 -9.34 -3.19
CA GLY A 29 42.78 -7.94 -3.33
C GLY A 29 44.22 -7.69 -3.81
N SER A 30 45.06 -8.72 -3.93
CA SER A 30 46.39 -8.60 -4.56
C SER A 30 46.34 -8.44 -6.07
N ASP A 31 47.38 -7.90 -6.69
CA ASP A 31 47.44 -7.68 -8.15
C ASP A 31 47.31 -8.99 -8.94
N SER A 32 47.96 -10.05 -8.46
CA SER A 32 47.84 -11.38 -9.06
C SER A 32 46.43 -11.96 -8.94
N TRP A 33 45.74 -11.69 -7.84
CA TRP A 33 44.33 -12.05 -7.67
C TRP A 33 43.43 -11.26 -8.63
N TRP A 34 43.66 -9.95 -8.81
CA TRP A 34 42.89 -9.16 -9.77
C TRP A 34 43.12 -9.58 -11.22
N ALA A 35 44.37 -9.93 -11.57
CA ALA A 35 44.71 -10.47 -12.88
C ALA A 35 43.99 -11.80 -13.16
N GLU A 36 43.96 -12.72 -12.18
CA GLU A 36 43.20 -13.98 -12.29
C GLU A 36 41.70 -13.71 -12.44
N LYS A 37 41.12 -12.82 -11.63
CA LYS A 37 39.68 -12.53 -11.74
C LYS A 37 39.33 -11.77 -13.03
N ALA A 38 40.27 -11.08 -13.66
CA ALA A 38 40.04 -10.36 -14.91
C ALA A 38 39.84 -11.30 -16.11
N THR A 39 40.36 -12.53 -16.06
CA THR A 39 40.15 -13.53 -17.11
C THR A 39 38.77 -14.21 -17.03
N LEU A 40 38.06 -14.09 -15.91
CA LEU A 40 36.75 -14.69 -15.74
C LEU A 40 35.69 -14.03 -16.65
N PRO A 41 34.75 -14.82 -17.21
CA PRO A 41 33.70 -14.25 -18.03
C PRO A 41 32.80 -13.29 -17.23
N PRO A 42 32.22 -12.28 -17.89
CA PRO A 42 31.35 -11.31 -17.24
C PRO A 42 30.17 -12.02 -16.56
N GLY A 43 29.91 -11.67 -15.29
CA GLY A 43 28.82 -12.26 -14.50
C GLY A 43 29.21 -13.41 -13.57
N VAL A 44 30.44 -13.95 -13.66
CA VAL A 44 30.94 -15.03 -12.78
C VAL A 44 31.42 -14.52 -11.42
N ARG A 45 31.75 -13.23 -11.32
CA ARG A 45 32.16 -12.60 -10.05
C ARG A 45 30.96 -12.52 -9.10
N GLN A 46 30.86 -13.47 -8.18
CA GLN A 46 29.83 -13.48 -7.14
C GLN A 46 30.23 -12.60 -5.97
N SER A 47 29.30 -11.78 -5.51
CA SER A 47 29.42 -10.92 -4.35
C SER A 47 28.57 -11.49 -3.21
N ARG A 48 29.11 -11.72 -2.01
CA ARG A 48 28.26 -12.00 -0.84
C ARG A 48 27.65 -10.70 -0.30
N TRP A 49 26.33 -10.69 -0.07
CA TRP A 49 25.58 -9.62 0.59
C TRP A 49 24.80 -10.20 1.77
N LYS A 50 25.02 -9.68 2.99
CA LYS A 50 24.39 -10.18 4.23
C LYS A 50 24.47 -11.72 4.39
N GLY A 51 25.65 -12.28 4.13
CA GLY A 51 25.89 -13.73 4.23
C GLY A 51 25.34 -14.59 3.09
N LYS A 52 24.55 -14.03 2.16
CA LYS A 52 23.99 -14.74 1.01
C LYS A 52 24.76 -14.41 -0.28
N VAL A 53 24.90 -15.39 -1.17
CA VAL A 53 25.54 -15.21 -2.48
C VAL A 53 24.65 -14.35 -3.39
N TRP A 54 25.20 -13.28 -3.95
CA TRP A 54 24.52 -12.32 -4.84
C TRP A 54 25.38 -11.99 -6.07
N PRO A 55 24.84 -12.02 -7.29
CA PRO A 55 23.48 -12.42 -7.64
C PRO A 55 23.27 -13.93 -7.40
N ALA A 56 22.02 -14.33 -7.14
CA ALA A 56 21.66 -15.74 -6.87
C ALA A 56 21.93 -16.66 -8.08
N ALA A 57 22.00 -16.09 -9.28
CA ALA A 57 22.39 -16.74 -10.52
C ALA A 57 23.30 -15.79 -11.32
N PRO A 58 24.20 -16.29 -12.19
CA PRO A 58 24.96 -15.44 -13.10
C PRO A 58 23.98 -14.59 -13.92
N ARG A 59 24.28 -13.29 -14.06
CA ARG A 59 23.46 -12.41 -14.88
C ARG A 59 23.53 -12.91 -16.32
N SER A 60 22.40 -12.91 -17.03
CA SER A 60 22.40 -13.24 -18.45
C SER A 60 23.29 -12.27 -19.21
N THR A 61 24.07 -12.80 -20.16
CA THR A 61 24.85 -12.02 -21.14
C THR A 61 24.02 -11.60 -22.34
N ALA A 62 22.75 -12.02 -22.40
CA ALA A 62 21.79 -11.61 -23.43
C ALA A 62 21.59 -10.09 -23.41
N PRO A 63 21.28 -9.47 -24.57
CA PRO A 63 20.94 -8.05 -24.61
C PRO A 63 19.81 -7.73 -23.64
N LYS A 64 19.90 -6.57 -22.98
CA LYS A 64 18.87 -6.13 -22.04
C LYS A 64 17.53 -6.06 -22.77
N GLN A 65 16.48 -6.61 -22.16
CA GLN A 65 15.12 -6.46 -22.64
C GLN A 65 14.78 -4.97 -22.69
N GLN A 66 14.56 -4.44 -23.89
CA GLN A 66 14.34 -3.00 -24.11
C GLN A 66 13.02 -2.53 -23.50
N PHE A 67 11.99 -3.38 -23.55
CA PHE A 67 10.67 -3.09 -23.00
C PHE A 67 10.40 -4.00 -21.81
N THR A 68 10.48 -3.45 -20.61
CA THR A 68 10.02 -4.14 -19.41
C THR A 68 8.53 -3.88 -19.28
N HIS A 69 7.72 -4.93 -19.19
CA HIS A 69 6.31 -4.80 -18.80
C HIS A 69 6.25 -4.46 -17.30
N ALA A 70 6.55 -3.22 -16.95
CA ALA A 70 6.35 -2.69 -15.61
C ALA A 70 4.88 -2.29 -15.48
N TYR A 71 4.06 -3.20 -14.97
CA TYR A 71 2.68 -2.87 -14.61
C TYR A 71 2.70 -2.09 -13.29
N TYR A 72 2.41 -0.80 -13.35
CA TYR A 72 2.16 0.01 -12.16
C TYR A 72 0.77 -0.33 -11.62
N SER A 73 0.69 -0.91 -10.42
CA SER A 73 -0.57 -0.94 -9.69
C SER A 73 -0.92 0.48 -9.26
N GLN A 74 -1.94 1.08 -9.87
CA GLN A 74 -2.48 2.35 -9.38
C GLN A 74 -3.12 2.11 -8.01
N HIS A 75 -2.46 2.57 -6.94
CA HIS A 75 -2.97 2.50 -5.57
C HIS A 75 -4.19 3.41 -5.32
N TYR A 76 -4.52 4.26 -6.29
CA TYR A 76 -5.76 5.00 -6.37
C TYR A 76 -6.50 4.48 -7.59
N TRP A 77 -7.49 3.62 -7.38
CA TRP A 77 -8.40 3.21 -8.45
C TRP A 77 -8.98 4.49 -9.08
N PRO A 78 -9.17 4.57 -10.42
CA PRO A 78 -9.70 5.77 -11.01
C PRO A 78 -11.13 5.94 -10.49
N HIS A 79 -11.41 7.16 -10.03
CA HIS A 79 -12.73 7.70 -9.63
C HIS A 79 -13.98 7.02 -10.23
N PRO A 80 -14.03 6.64 -11.53
CA PRO A 80 -15.17 5.92 -12.11
C PRO A 80 -15.60 4.63 -11.41
N TYR A 81 -14.68 3.82 -10.87
CA TYR A 81 -15.08 2.58 -10.18
C TYR A 81 -15.65 2.87 -8.79
N SER A 82 -15.04 3.79 -8.04
CA SER A 82 -15.59 4.24 -6.75
C SER A 82 -16.93 4.96 -6.89
N GLU A 83 -17.17 5.64 -8.01
CA GLU A 83 -18.42 6.32 -8.31
C GLU A 83 -19.57 5.34 -8.61
N GLN A 84 -19.27 4.21 -9.26
CA GLN A 84 -20.26 3.15 -9.49
C GLN A 84 -20.64 2.45 -8.19
N ASP A 85 -19.67 2.14 -7.35
CA ASP A 85 -19.91 1.53 -6.04
C ASP A 85 -20.67 2.48 -5.11
N SER A 86 -20.30 3.77 -5.07
CA SER A 86 -21.03 4.77 -4.29
C SER A 86 -22.47 4.91 -4.80
N LEU A 87 -22.68 4.95 -6.11
CA LEU A 87 -24.01 5.02 -6.71
C LEU A 87 -24.84 3.78 -6.37
N ALA A 88 -24.24 2.58 -6.35
CA ALA A 88 -24.94 1.36 -5.96
C ALA A 88 -25.42 1.41 -4.50
N VAL A 89 -24.56 1.90 -3.59
CA VAL A 89 -24.92 2.11 -2.17
C VAL A 89 -26.02 3.15 -2.04
N HIS A 90 -25.89 4.30 -2.71
CA HIS A 90 -26.91 5.35 -2.68
C HIS A 90 -28.27 4.85 -3.17
N ARG A 91 -28.30 4.08 -4.27
CA ARG A 91 -29.55 3.49 -4.80
C ARG A 91 -30.25 2.57 -3.81
N MET A 92 -29.50 1.78 -3.03
CA MET A 92 -30.10 0.92 -2.00
C MET A 92 -30.77 1.76 -0.92
N VAL A 93 -30.10 2.82 -0.45
CA VAL A 93 -30.65 3.74 0.55
C VAL A 93 -31.87 4.48 -0.01
N ASP A 94 -31.79 5.00 -1.23
CA ASP A 94 -32.90 5.71 -1.88
C ASP A 94 -34.13 4.81 -2.02
N THR A 95 -33.93 3.53 -2.36
CA THR A 95 -35.02 2.55 -2.45
C THR A 95 -35.67 2.34 -1.08
N GLN A 96 -34.89 2.23 -0.02
CA GLN A 96 -35.39 2.08 1.35
C GLN A 96 -36.18 3.33 1.80
N THR A 97 -35.65 4.51 1.50
CA THR A 97 -36.33 5.78 1.76
C THR A 97 -37.63 5.89 0.98
N ALA A 98 -37.64 5.52 -0.30
CA ALA A 98 -38.84 5.51 -1.14
C ALA A 98 -39.91 4.49 -0.67
N LEU A 99 -39.48 3.39 -0.04
CA LEU A 99 -40.38 2.43 0.62
C LEU A 99 -40.92 2.97 1.96
N GLY A 100 -40.58 4.20 2.34
CA GLY A 100 -41.09 4.87 3.53
C GLY A 100 -40.38 4.45 4.81
N TRP A 101 -39.21 3.82 4.75
CA TRP A 101 -38.47 3.42 5.96
C TRP A 101 -38.12 4.62 6.84
N GLN A 102 -37.77 5.75 6.23
CA GLN A 102 -37.51 6.98 6.95
C GLN A 102 -38.79 7.49 7.64
N ASP A 103 -39.89 7.57 6.91
CA ASP A 103 -41.17 8.05 7.44
C ASP A 103 -41.73 7.14 8.55
N GLN A 104 -41.53 5.83 8.44
CA GLN A 104 -41.99 4.85 9.41
C GLN A 104 -41.19 4.87 10.72
N THR A 105 -39.93 5.32 10.68
CA THR A 105 -39.02 5.30 11.84
C THR A 105 -38.78 6.68 12.46
N THR A 106 -39.28 7.74 11.85
CA THR A 106 -39.09 9.11 12.33
C THR A 106 -40.37 9.71 12.90
N LEU A 107 -40.20 10.54 13.93
CA LEU A 107 -41.26 11.38 14.49
C LEU A 107 -41.08 12.80 13.95
N TYR A 108 -42.08 13.27 13.21
CA TYR A 108 -42.18 14.64 12.72
C TYR A 108 -42.90 15.59 13.70
N ASP A 109 -42.85 16.89 13.44
CA ASP A 109 -43.50 17.93 14.26
C ASP A 109 -44.99 17.68 14.49
N ARG A 110 -45.69 17.05 13.54
CA ARG A 110 -47.12 16.68 13.67
C ARG A 110 -47.42 15.68 14.81
N HIS A 111 -46.40 15.02 15.34
CA HIS A 111 -46.52 14.06 16.45
C HIS A 111 -46.37 14.74 17.82
N PHE A 112 -46.02 16.02 17.84
CA PHE A 112 -45.90 16.84 19.03
C PHE A 112 -47.03 17.86 19.07
N ASP A 113 -47.48 18.20 20.27
CA ASP A 113 -48.34 19.35 20.49
C ASP A 113 -47.50 20.63 20.37
N ALA A 114 -47.92 21.55 19.51
CA ALA A 114 -47.18 22.78 19.22
C ALA A 114 -46.95 23.67 20.46
N THR A 115 -47.86 23.60 21.44
CA THR A 115 -47.81 24.45 22.64
C THR A 115 -47.02 23.84 23.78
N THR A 116 -47.23 22.55 24.06
CA THR A 116 -46.60 21.86 25.19
C THR A 116 -45.34 21.10 24.81
N GLN A 117 -45.07 20.92 23.51
CA GLN A 117 -43.99 20.07 22.98
C GLN A 117 -44.06 18.62 23.50
N THR A 118 -45.21 18.20 24.00
CA THR A 118 -45.44 16.83 24.46
C THR A 118 -45.96 15.97 23.32
N LEU A 119 -45.74 14.65 23.44
CA LEU A 119 -46.23 13.69 22.46
C LEU A 119 -47.76 13.67 22.46
N ASN A 120 -48.36 13.96 21.31
CA ASN A 120 -49.79 13.85 21.11
C ASN A 120 -50.20 12.37 20.93
N THR A 121 -51.50 12.11 20.82
CA THR A 121 -52.03 10.73 20.69
C THR A 121 -51.49 10.02 19.45
N ALA A 122 -51.40 10.70 18.32
CA ALA A 122 -50.83 10.13 17.08
C ALA A 122 -49.33 9.84 17.22
N GLY A 123 -48.58 10.69 17.93
CA GLY A 123 -47.17 10.48 18.26
C GLY A 123 -46.94 9.28 19.16
N ARG A 124 -47.81 9.06 20.17
CA ARG A 124 -47.71 7.89 21.07
C ARG A 124 -47.91 6.59 20.31
N ILE A 125 -48.93 6.53 19.47
CA ILE A 125 -49.21 5.35 18.64
C ILE A 125 -48.04 5.08 17.68
N HIS A 126 -47.49 6.13 17.05
CA HIS A 126 -46.35 5.97 16.14
C HIS A 126 -45.09 5.52 16.88
N LEU A 127 -44.84 6.04 18.08
CA LEU A 127 -43.73 5.63 18.92
C LEU A 127 -43.86 4.17 19.35
N GLU A 128 -45.05 3.73 19.74
CA GLU A 128 -45.33 2.32 20.05
C GLU A 128 -45.10 1.43 18.82
N TYR A 129 -45.57 1.85 17.64
CA TYR A 129 -45.29 1.16 16.39
C TYR A 129 -43.78 1.02 16.14
N ILE A 130 -43.01 2.10 16.28
CA ILE A 130 -41.54 2.08 16.12
C ILE A 130 -40.89 1.11 17.12
N LEU A 131 -41.32 1.11 18.38
CA LEU A 131 -40.72 0.26 19.42
C LEU A 131 -41.03 -1.23 19.25
N PHE A 132 -42.23 -1.58 18.77
CA PHE A 132 -42.70 -2.97 18.80
C PHE A 132 -42.71 -3.68 17.43
N THR A 133 -42.68 -2.93 16.32
CA THR A 133 -42.81 -3.52 14.97
C THR A 133 -41.54 -3.40 14.12
N VAL A 134 -40.68 -2.41 14.37
CA VAL A 134 -39.33 -2.34 13.76
C VAL A 134 -38.49 -3.50 14.34
N PRO A 135 -37.64 -4.20 13.55
CA PRO A 135 -37.26 -5.58 13.83
C PRO A 135 -36.71 -5.77 15.25
N PRO A 136 -37.33 -6.63 16.08
CA PRO A 136 -36.89 -6.86 17.46
C PRO A 136 -35.60 -7.68 17.57
N GLN A 137 -35.09 -8.19 16.44
CA GLN A 137 -33.85 -8.97 16.36
C GLN A 137 -32.70 -8.04 15.98
N ARG A 138 -32.03 -7.51 17.01
CA ARG A 138 -30.66 -6.97 16.90
C ARG A 138 -29.64 -8.10 16.96
#